data_AF-A0A8H9UYC6-F1
#
_entry.id   AF-A0A8H9UYC6-F1
#
_cell.length_a   1.000
_cell.length_b   1.000
_cell.length_c   1.000
_cell.angle_alpha   90.00
_cell.angle_beta   90.00
_cell.angle_gamma   90.00
#
_symmetry.space_group_name_H-M   'P 1'
#
loop_
_entity.id
_entity.type
_entity.pdbx_description
1 polymer ?
#
loop_
_entity_poly.entity_id
_entity_poly.type
_entity_poly.pdbx_seq_one_letter_code
_entity_poly.pdbx_strand_id
1 'polypeptide(L)'
;MTCIRKQYGNSLDSDLYMKIRSLATELSDNNLKNNIKKRVFINDLIEEGMRYVLDNKSLNFEKQFKDNRIDVSIKLDPELYLEIKVLALRKNVNANDLLELGMIYILDKYKKKV
;
A
#
# COMPACT_ATOMS: atom_id res chain seq x y z
N MET A 1 13.39 17.05 -4.19
CA MET A 1 13.94 16.15 -3.16
C MET A 1 13.82 14.72 -3.66
N THR A 2 14.93 14.01 -3.80
CA THR A 2 14.92 12.57 -4.14
C THR A 2 14.57 11.83 -2.86
N CYS A 3 13.34 11.33 -2.72
CA CYS A 3 12.92 10.59 -1.53
C CYS A 3 13.76 9.31 -1.40
N ILE A 4 14.67 9.27 -0.43
CA ILE A 4 15.48 8.08 -0.15
C ILE A 4 14.58 7.08 0.59
N ARG A 5 14.13 6.05 -0.12
CA ARG A 5 13.31 4.99 0.47
C ARG A 5 14.12 4.12 1.42
N LYS A 6 13.55 3.80 2.57
CA LYS A 6 14.14 2.87 3.56
C LYS A 6 13.40 1.53 3.54
N GLN A 7 14.13 0.45 3.80
CA GLN A 7 13.54 -0.89 3.90
C GLN A 7 12.86 -1.06 5.26
N TYR A 8 11.62 -1.57 5.24
CA TYR A 8 10.83 -1.88 6.42
C TYR A 8 10.26 -3.30 6.30
N GLY A 9 10.44 -4.10 7.34
CA GLY A 9 9.74 -5.38 7.50
C GLY A 9 8.33 -5.13 8.01
N ASN A 10 7.33 -5.63 7.29
CA ASN A 10 5.92 -5.52 7.66
C ASN A 10 5.26 -6.89 7.53
N SER A 11 4.37 -7.21 8.47
CA SER A 11 3.58 -8.44 8.44
C SER A 11 2.21 -8.11 7.87
N LEU A 12 1.97 -8.53 6.63
CA LEU A 12 0.82 -8.13 5.83
C LEU A 12 0.02 -9.35 5.35
N ASP A 13 -1.28 -9.13 5.10
CA ASP A 13 -2.14 -10.13 4.47
C ASP A 13 -1.59 -10.63 3.12
N SER A 14 -1.41 -11.95 3.03
CA SER A 14 -0.77 -12.61 1.88
C SER A 14 -1.55 -12.37 0.58
N ASP A 15 -2.86 -12.58 0.64
CA ASP A 15 -3.74 -12.43 -0.52
C ASP A 15 -3.76 -11.00 -1.04
N LEU A 16 -3.81 -10.03 -0.14
CA LEU A 16 -3.77 -8.61 -0.47
C LEU A 16 -2.46 -8.23 -1.15
N TYR A 17 -1.34 -8.67 -0.57
CA TYR A 17 -0.01 -8.39 -1.11
C TYR A 17 0.15 -8.99 -2.51
N MET A 18 -0.29 -10.23 -2.71
CA MET A 18 -0.25 -10.89 -4.03
C MET A 18 -1.13 -10.18 -5.06
N LYS A 19 -2.33 -9.72 -4.66
CA LYS A 19 -3.21 -8.94 -5.55
C LYS A 19 -2.59 -7.62 -5.97
N ILE A 20 -1.98 -6.88 -5.03
CA ILE A 20 -1.27 -5.63 -5.35
C ILE A 20 -0.07 -5.89 -6.28
N ARG A 21 0.65 -6.98 -6.04
CA ARG A 21 1.76 -7.39 -6.91
C ARG A 21 1.31 -7.66 -8.34
N SER A 22 0.26 -8.45 -8.53
CA SER A 22 -0.31 -8.71 -9.86
C SER A 22 -0.78 -7.41 -10.52
N LEU A 23 -1.46 -6.54 -9.76
CA LEU A 23 -1.92 -5.24 -10.26
C LEU A 23 -0.75 -4.37 -10.76
N ALA A 24 0.37 -4.31 -10.03
CA ALA A 24 1.54 -3.54 -10.46
C ALA A 24 2.12 -4.04 -11.80
N THR A 25 2.14 -5.37 -11.99
CA THR A 25 2.53 -6.00 -13.25
C THR A 25 1.57 -5.64 -14.38
N GLU A 26 0.27 -5.81 -14.16
CA GLU A 26 -0.77 -5.49 -15.15
C GLU A 26 -0.72 -4.02 -15.60
N LEU A 27 -0.58 -3.08 -14.65
CA LEU A 27 -0.46 -1.65 -14.97
C LEU A 27 0.82 -1.34 -15.75
N SER A 28 1.93 -2.01 -15.44
CA SER A 28 3.18 -1.86 -16.18
C SER A 28 3.06 -2.37 -17.61
N ASP A 29 2.41 -3.53 -17.81
CA ASP A 29 2.19 -4.13 -19.12
C ASP A 29 1.25 -3.27 -19.98
N ASN A 30 0.19 -2.72 -19.37
CA ASN A 30 -0.74 -1.82 -20.04
C ASN A 30 -0.06 -0.49 -20.45
N ASN A 31 0.83 0.05 -19.61
CA ASN A 31 1.62 1.23 -19.99
C ASN A 31 2.51 0.93 -21.20
N LEU A 32 3.16 -0.24 -21.22
CA LEU A 32 4.01 -0.65 -22.32
C LEU A 32 3.23 -0.81 -23.63
N LYS A 33 2.04 -1.44 -23.59
CA LYS A 33 1.13 -1.55 -24.75
C LYS A 33 0.72 -0.19 -25.32
N ASN A 34 0.57 0.81 -24.45
CA ASN A 34 0.21 2.19 -24.83
C ASN A 34 1.42 3.08 -25.18
N ASN A 35 2.61 2.51 -25.40
CA ASN A 35 3.86 3.24 -25.66
C ASN A 35 4.28 4.21 -24.54
N ILE A 36 3.81 4.01 -23.32
CA ILE A 36 4.20 4.79 -22.13
C ILE A 36 5.37 4.07 -21.45
N LYS A 37 6.56 4.68 -21.46
CA LYS A 37 7.76 4.14 -20.80
C LYS A 37 7.75 4.31 -19.27
N LYS A 38 6.64 3.96 -18.62
CA LYS A 38 6.46 4.07 -17.16
C LYS A 38 6.21 2.70 -16.55
N ARG A 39 7.17 2.21 -15.77
CA ARG A 39 6.98 1.04 -14.90
C ARG A 39 6.27 1.46 -13.63
N VAL A 40 5.37 0.61 -13.15
CA VAL A 40 4.68 0.76 -11.88
C VAL A 40 5.28 -0.25 -10.91
N PHE A 41 5.79 0.24 -9.77
CA PHE A 41 6.32 -0.63 -8.74
C PHE A 41 5.31 -0.82 -7.61
N ILE A 42 5.37 -1.98 -6.98
CA ILE A 42 4.53 -2.32 -5.80
C ILE A 42 4.66 -1.24 -4.72
N ASN A 43 5.89 -0.78 -4.47
CA ASN A 43 6.17 0.25 -3.48
C ASN A 43 5.41 1.55 -3.77
N ASP A 44 5.29 1.94 -5.05
CA ASP A 44 4.58 3.16 -5.44
C ASP A 44 3.08 3.03 -5.14
N LEU A 45 2.50 1.84 -5.41
CA LEU A 45 1.10 1.56 -5.10
C LEU A 45 0.84 1.56 -3.60
N ILE A 46 1.75 0.98 -2.81
CA ILE A 46 1.62 0.97 -1.35
C ILE A 46 1.73 2.40 -0.79
N GLU A 47 2.70 3.19 -1.25
CA GLU A 47 2.83 4.61 -0.87
C GLU A 47 1.58 5.41 -1.26
N GLU A 48 0.99 5.14 -2.43
CA GLU A 48 -0.27 5.76 -2.86
C GLU A 48 -1.43 5.41 -1.91
N GLY A 49 -1.54 4.16 -1.51
CA GLY A 49 -2.53 3.70 -0.52
C GLY A 49 -2.32 4.35 0.85
N MET A 50 -1.07 4.50 1.30
CA MET A 50 -0.75 5.18 2.56
C MET A 50 -1.19 6.64 2.54
N ARG A 51 -0.93 7.37 1.45
CA ARG A 51 -1.36 8.76 1.31
C ARG A 51 -2.88 8.88 1.42
N TYR A 52 -3.61 7.99 0.75
CA TYR A 52 -5.07 7.96 0.88
C TYR A 52 -5.54 7.78 2.32
N VAL A 53 -4.92 6.87 3.08
CA VAL A 53 -5.25 6.64 4.50
C VAL A 53 -4.96 7.88 5.36
N LEU A 54 -3.86 8.58 5.09
CA LEU A 54 -3.50 9.81 5.78
C LEU A 54 -4.42 10.98 5.45
N ASP A 55 -4.87 11.08 4.21
CA ASP A 55 -5.83 12.11 3.76
C ASP A 55 -7.22 11.88 4.38
N ASN A 56 -7.62 10.62 4.56
CA ASN A 56 -8.95 10.22 5.03
C ASN A 56 -8.94 9.81 6.51
N LYS A 57 -8.48 10.70 7.39
CA LYS A 57 -8.31 10.45 8.84
C LYS A 57 -9.58 10.00 9.56
N SER A 58 -10.76 10.24 9.00
CA SER A 58 -12.07 9.86 9.55
C SER A 58 -12.49 8.41 9.23
N LEU A 59 -11.68 7.63 8.52
CA LEU A 59 -11.96 6.21 8.28
C LEU A 59 -12.17 5.46 9.60
N ASN A 60 -13.23 4.65 9.66
CA ASN A 60 -13.47 3.70 10.74
C ASN A 60 -12.66 2.43 10.47
N PHE A 61 -11.82 2.06 11.43
CA PHE A 61 -10.91 0.94 11.32
C PHE A 61 -11.54 -0.27 11.99
N GLU A 62 -12.17 -1.14 11.21
CA GLU A 62 -12.56 -2.46 11.69
C GLU A 62 -11.37 -3.40 11.55
N LYS A 63 -10.88 -3.89 12.69
CA LYS A 63 -9.77 -4.84 12.73
C LYS A 63 -10.21 -6.13 12.04
N GLN A 64 -9.68 -6.37 10.84
CA GLN A 64 -9.86 -7.65 10.17
C GLN A 64 -8.85 -8.64 10.75
N PHE A 65 -9.32 -9.56 11.59
CA PHE A 65 -8.53 -10.72 11.97
C PHE A 65 -8.33 -11.56 10.71
N LYS A 66 -7.08 -11.73 10.29
CA LYS A 66 -6.70 -12.57 9.16
C LYS A 66 -5.59 -13.51 9.61
N ASP A 67 -5.82 -14.81 9.42
CA ASP A 67 -4.91 -15.86 9.86
C ASP A 67 -3.69 -16.05 8.94
N ASN A 68 -3.69 -15.48 7.72
CA ASN A 68 -2.66 -15.68 6.69
C ASN A 68 -1.78 -14.45 6.45
N ARG A 69 -1.00 -14.05 7.45
CA ARG A 69 -0.01 -12.95 7.30
C ARG A 69 1.35 -13.48 6.84
N ILE A 70 2.00 -12.72 5.96
CA ILE A 70 3.37 -12.96 5.51
C ILE A 70 4.26 -11.77 5.85
N ASP A 71 5.53 -12.04 6.15
CA ASP A 71 6.53 -11.01 6.37
C ASP A 71 7.13 -10.55 5.04
N VAL A 72 7.01 -9.26 4.75
CA VAL A 72 7.50 -8.66 3.52
C VAL A 72 8.39 -7.45 3.81
N SER A 73 9.50 -7.36 3.09
CA SER A 73 10.37 -6.18 3.09
C SER A 73 9.95 -5.23 1.99
N ILE A 74 9.51 -4.03 2.36
CA ILE A 74 9.05 -3.00 1.43
C ILE A 74 9.93 -1.76 1.58
N LYS A 75 10.32 -1.16 0.45
CA LYS A 75 11.04 0.12 0.43
C LYS A 75 10.03 1.24 0.36
N LEU A 76 9.89 2.01 1.44
CA LEU A 76 8.92 3.10 1.56
C LEU A 76 9.61 4.42 1.88
N ASP A 77 8.96 5.52 1.53
CA ASP A 77 9.29 6.85 2.03
C ASP A 77 9.24 6.86 3.58
N PRO A 78 10.35 7.21 4.25
CA PRO A 78 10.44 7.19 5.70
C PRO A 78 9.50 8.19 6.39
N GLU A 79 9.25 9.35 5.78
CA GLU A 79 8.36 10.37 6.34
C GLU A 79 6.91 9.86 6.29
N LEU A 80 6.51 9.33 5.14
CA LEU A 80 5.18 8.74 4.95
C LEU A 80 4.92 7.57 5.90
N TYR A 81 5.91 6.70 6.09
CA TYR A 81 5.81 5.57 7.00
C TYR A 81 5.75 6.01 8.47
N LEU A 82 6.47 7.07 8.83
CA LEU A 82 6.38 7.67 10.16
C LEU A 82 4.97 8.24 10.43
N GLU A 83 4.39 8.95 9.46
CA GLU A 83 3.04 9.50 9.59
C GLU A 83 1.98 8.40 9.78
N ILE A 84 2.07 7.31 9.02
CA ILE A 84 1.20 6.13 9.21
C ILE A 84 1.36 5.56 10.62
N LYS A 85 2.59 5.44 11.13
CA LYS A 85 2.82 4.98 12.51
C LYS A 85 2.19 5.90 13.55
N VAL A 86 2.34 7.22 13.37
CA VAL A 86 1.72 8.20 14.27
C VAL A 86 0.19 8.11 14.23
N LEU A 87 -0.39 7.93 13.04
CA LEU A 87 -1.83 7.75 12.88
C LEU A 87 -2.32 6.46 13.57
N ALA A 88 -1.59 5.35 13.40
CA ALA A 88 -1.88 4.07 14.04
C ALA A 88 -1.90 4.19 15.57
N LEU A 89 -0.90 4.86 16.15
CA LEU A 89 -0.84 5.13 17.59
C LEU A 89 -2.04 5.96 18.06
N ARG A 90 -2.40 7.03 17.34
CA ARG A 90 -3.56 7.87 17.68
C ARG A 90 -4.89 7.11 17.66
N LYS A 91 -5.00 6.12 16.79
CA LYS A 91 -6.21 5.30 16.62
C LYS A 91 -6.18 3.99 17.41
N ASN A 92 -5.09 3.72 18.13
CA ASN A 92 -4.89 2.46 18.86
C ASN A 92 -5.03 1.21 17.98
N VAL A 93 -4.49 1.27 16.76
CA VAL A 93 -4.48 0.17 15.77
C VAL A 93 -3.06 -0.16 15.34
N ASN A 94 -2.85 -1.29 14.66
CA ASN A 94 -1.53 -1.63 14.12
C ASN A 94 -1.27 -0.84 12.82
N ALA A 95 -0.04 -0.34 12.64
CA ALA A 95 0.38 0.31 11.40
C ALA A 95 0.23 -0.61 10.18
N ASN A 96 0.43 -1.92 10.35
CA ASN A 96 0.24 -2.89 9.27
C ASN A 96 -1.23 -2.93 8.81
N ASP A 97 -2.19 -2.80 9.73
CA ASP A 97 -3.61 -2.78 9.38
C ASP A 97 -3.95 -1.52 8.55
N LEU A 98 -3.30 -0.39 8.85
CA LEU A 98 -3.40 0.83 8.03
C LEU A 98 -2.81 0.64 6.62
N LEU A 99 -1.68 -0.05 6.51
CA LEU A 99 -1.08 -0.38 5.21
C LEU A 99 -2.03 -1.24 4.37
N GLU A 100 -2.62 -2.27 4.99
CA GLU A 100 -3.58 -3.14 4.32
C GLU A 100 -4.81 -2.36 3.83
N LEU A 101 -5.33 -1.42 4.62
CA LEU A 101 -6.45 -0.58 4.17
C LEU A 101 -6.09 0.29 2.97
N GLY A 102 -4.88 0.86 2.97
CA GLY A 102 -4.34 1.57 1.81
C GLY A 102 -4.31 0.66 0.57
N MET A 103 -3.86 -0.58 0.72
CA MET A 103 -3.85 -1.56 -0.39
C MET A 103 -5.25 -1.94 -0.86
N ILE A 104 -6.21 -2.13 0.06
CA ILE A 104 -7.62 -2.40 -0.31
C ILE A 104 -8.17 -1.27 -1.18
N TYR A 105 -7.93 -0.02 -0.79
CA TYR A 105 -8.33 1.14 -1.58
C TYR A 105 -7.72 1.13 -2.98
N ILE A 106 -6.42 0.82 -3.10
CA ILE A 106 -5.75 0.73 -4.40
C ILE A 106 -6.39 -0.35 -5.26
N LEU A 107 -6.65 -1.54 -4.70
CA LEU A 107 -7.34 -2.59 -5.44
C LEU A 107 -8.71 -2.13 -5.92
N ASP A 108 -9.52 -1.47 -5.09
CA ASP A 108 -10.84 -0.97 -5.50
C ASP A 108 -10.73 0.13 -6.58
N LYS A 109 -9.82 1.09 -6.39
CA LYS A 109 -9.58 2.20 -7.32
C LYS A 109 -9.21 1.72 -8.72
N TYR A 110 -8.38 0.69 -8.82
CA TYR A 110 -7.93 0.18 -10.12
C TYR A 110 -8.79 -0.97 -10.66
N LYS A 111 -9.51 -1.72 -9.82
CA LYS A 111 -10.51 -2.70 -10.28
C LYS A 111 -11.74 -2.05 -10.89
N LYS A 112 -12.19 -0.89 -10.39
CA LYS A 112 -13.31 -0.13 -10.99
C LYS A 112 -12.99 0.49 -12.35
N LYS A 113 -11.74 0.43 -12.80
CA LYS A 113 -11.28 0.97 -14.09
C LYS A 113 -11.07 -0.10 -15.17
N VAL A 114 -11.41 -1.36 -14.90
CA VAL A 114 -11.41 -2.47 -15.86
C VAL A 114 -12.83 -2.79 -16.29
#